data_AF-A0A316GQI5-F1
#
_entry.id   AF-A0A316GQI5-F1
#
_cell.length_a   1.000
_cell.length_b   1.000
_cell.length_c   1.000
_cell.angle_alpha   90.00
_cell.angle_beta   90.00
_cell.angle_gamma   90.00
#
_symmetry.space_group_name_H-M   'P 1'
#
loop_
_entity.id
_entity.type
_entity.pdbx_description
1 polymer ?
#
loop_
_entity_poly.entity_id
_entity_poly.type
_entity_poly.pdbx_seq_one_letter_code
_entity_poly.pdbx_strand_id
1 'polypeptide(L)'
;MDRIALTLAVVLAVYAALAGLAWLQRLIGERTGARKQGMALNLLRRAGPPVAGGLIVLVAGAVLRLAGHVPLGGLLVAGGLAFGFHRGLVDVRQADARFVGIRVLLALGLGLAILWQAGVI
;
A
#
# COMPACT_ATOMS: atom_id res chain seq x y z
N MET A 1 -14.70 2.41 -15.25
CA MET A 1 -14.13 1.65 -14.10
C MET A 1 -12.67 2.01 -13.87
N ASP A 2 -11.87 2.16 -14.93
CA ASP A 2 -10.43 2.45 -14.86
C ASP A 2 -10.05 3.69 -14.05
N ARG A 3 -10.79 4.80 -14.16
CA ARG A 3 -10.52 6.02 -13.39
C ARG A 3 -10.71 5.83 -11.89
N ILE A 4 -11.73 5.09 -11.47
CA ILE A 4 -11.98 4.81 -10.04
C ILE A 4 -10.87 3.92 -9.49
N ALA A 5 -10.51 2.86 -10.23
CA ALA A 5 -9.42 1.97 -9.84
C ALA A 5 -8.07 2.71 -9.77
N LEU A 6 -7.81 3.63 -10.70
CA LEU A 6 -6.63 4.49 -10.70
C LEU A 6 -6.60 5.42 -9.49
N THR A 7 -7.70 6.14 -9.22
CA THR A 7 -7.83 7.03 -8.07
C THR A 7 -7.57 6.29 -6.76
N LEU A 8 -8.21 5.12 -6.59
CA LEU A 8 -8.01 4.28 -5.42
C LEU A 8 -6.57 3.77 -5.32
N ALA A 9 -5.98 3.32 -6.43
CA ALA A 9 -4.60 2.87 -6.46
C ALA A 9 -3.62 3.96 -6.03
N VAL A 10 -3.80 5.21 -6.49
CA VAL A 10 -2.95 6.34 -6.10
C VAL A 10 -3.10 6.66 -4.62
N VAL A 11 -4.33 6.82 -4.11
CA VAL A 11 -4.57 7.10 -2.69
C VAL A 11 -4.00 6.00 -1.80
N LEU A 12 -4.21 4.73 -2.16
CA LEU A 12 -3.67 3.59 -1.44
C LEU A 12 -2.15 3.52 -1.52
N ALA A 13 -1.54 3.90 -2.64
CA ALA A 13 -0.09 3.92 -2.79
C ALA A 13 0.54 4.98 -1.88
N VAL A 14 -0.03 6.18 -1.82
CA VAL A 14 0.42 7.23 -0.90
C VAL A 14 0.26 6.77 0.55
N TYR A 15 -0.88 6.18 0.89
CA TYR A 15 -1.10 5.62 2.22
C TYR A 15 -0.08 4.52 2.57
N ALA A 16 0.16 3.59 1.63
CA ALA A 16 1.12 2.52 1.78
C ALA A 16 2.54 3.05 2.00
N ALA A 17 2.93 4.12 1.29
CA ALA A 17 4.23 4.77 1.48
C ALA A 17 4.37 5.36 2.89
N LEU A 18 3.36 6.10 3.36
CA LEU A 18 3.36 6.69 4.71
C LEU A 18 3.36 5.62 5.81
N ALA A 19 2.52 4.58 5.66
CA ALA A 19 2.46 3.47 6.60
C ALA A 19 3.73 2.62 6.56
N GLY A 20 4.30 2.40 5.38
CA GLY A 20 5.53 1.66 5.17
C GLY A 20 6.73 2.35 5.81
N LEU A 21 6.83 3.68 5.72
CA LEU A 21 7.88 4.45 6.38
C LEU A 21 7.81 4.30 7.90
N ALA A 22 6.63 4.46 8.49
CA ALA A 22 6.43 4.27 9.94
C ALA A 22 6.74 2.83 10.37
N TRP A 23 6.32 1.84 9.57
CA TRP A 23 6.61 0.43 9.83
C TRP A 23 8.12 0.13 9.75
N LEU A 24 8.82 0.70 8.78
CA LEU A 24 10.26 0.53 8.59
C LEU A 24 11.06 1.17 9.72
N GLN A 25 10.70 2.38 10.15
CA GLN A 25 11.29 3.02 11.32
C GLN A 25 11.20 2.12 12.56
N ARG A 26 10.04 1.46 12.74
CA ARG A 26 9.85 0.51 13.84
C ARG A 26 10.71 -0.76 13.66
N LEU A 27 10.76 -1.32 12.46
CA LEU A 27 11.57 -2.50 12.17
C LEU A 27 13.06 -2.25 12.47
N ILE A 28 13.56 -1.07 12.10
CA ILE A 28 14.95 -0.66 12.36
C ILE A 28 15.18 -0.52 13.87
N GLY A 29 14.26 0.13 14.58
CA GLY A 29 14.35 0.38 16.03
C GLY A 29 14.11 -0.84 16.94
N GLU A 30 13.59 -1.95 16.42
CA GLU A 30 13.45 -3.19 17.19
C GLU A 30 14.84 -3.76 17.55
N ARG A 31 15.03 -4.28 18.76
CA ARG A 31 16.35 -4.78 19.20
C ARG A 31 16.48 -6.29 19.03
N THR A 32 15.36 -7.00 19.04
CA THR A 32 15.35 -8.46 19.01
C THR A 32 15.28 -8.98 17.58
N GLY A 33 16.30 -9.71 17.12
CA GLY A 33 16.34 -10.27 15.76
C GLY A 33 15.13 -11.16 15.42
N ALA A 34 14.73 -12.02 16.35
CA ALA A 34 13.54 -12.88 16.19
C ALA A 34 12.24 -12.07 15.99
N ARG A 35 12.09 -10.94 16.69
CA ARG A 35 10.93 -10.05 16.50
C ARG A 35 10.97 -9.35 15.15
N LYS A 36 12.14 -8.88 14.69
CA LYS A 36 12.29 -8.31 13.34
C LYS A 36 11.87 -9.30 12.26
N GLN A 37 12.35 -10.53 12.36
CA GLN A 37 11.98 -11.59 11.41
C GLN A 37 10.48 -11.88 11.46
N GLY A 38 9.88 -11.98 12.65
CA GLY A 38 8.44 -12.15 12.81
C GLY A 38 7.63 -11.02 12.17
N MET A 39 8.05 -9.77 12.37
CA MET A 39 7.41 -8.61 11.73
C MET A 39 7.48 -8.69 10.20
N ALA A 40 8.65 -8.96 9.65
CA ALA A 40 8.85 -9.06 8.20
C ALA A 40 8.05 -10.22 7.59
N LEU A 41 8.03 -11.38 8.24
CA LEU A 41 7.24 -12.55 7.81
C LEU A 41 5.75 -12.27 7.87
N ASN A 42 5.25 -11.59 8.91
CA ASN A 42 3.85 -11.22 9.00
C ASN A 42 3.45 -10.22 7.91
N LEU A 43 4.31 -9.26 7.60
CA LEU A 43 4.10 -8.36 6.46
C LEU A 43 4.04 -9.15 5.15
N LEU A 44 5.02 -10.03 4.91
CA LEU A 44 5.08 -10.85 3.70
C LEU A 44 3.84 -11.74 3.54
N ARG A 45 3.34 -12.33 4.62
CA ARG A 45 2.12 -13.17 4.59
C ARG A 45 0.87 -12.37 4.21
N ARG A 46 0.82 -11.08 4.54
CA ARG A 46 -0.36 -10.23 4.33
C ARG A 46 -0.31 -9.47 3.01
N ALA A 47 0.84 -8.86 2.70
CA ALA A 47 1.03 -8.09 1.49
C ALA A 47 1.52 -8.96 0.31
N GLY A 48 2.17 -10.08 0.56
CA GLY A 48 2.74 -10.94 -0.47
C GLY A 48 1.71 -11.44 -1.48
N PRO A 49 0.61 -12.09 -1.07
CA PRO A 49 -0.40 -12.58 -2.01
C PRO A 49 -1.01 -11.48 -2.90
N PRO A 50 -1.49 -10.33 -2.39
CA PRO A 50 -2.04 -9.29 -3.25
C PRO A 50 -0.98 -8.61 -4.12
N VAL A 51 0.26 -8.42 -3.64
CA VAL A 51 1.35 -7.89 -4.46
C VAL A 51 1.70 -8.85 -5.59
N ALA A 52 1.83 -10.15 -5.31
CA ALA A 52 2.09 -11.16 -6.33
C ALA A 52 0.96 -11.21 -7.35
N GLY A 53 -0.30 -11.19 -6.91
CA GLY A 53 -1.47 -11.12 -7.79
C GLY A 53 -1.47 -9.87 -8.67
N GLY A 54 -1.15 -8.72 -8.11
CA GLY A 54 -1.03 -7.47 -8.86
C GLY A 54 0.08 -7.51 -9.92
N LEU A 55 1.24 -8.06 -9.58
CA LEU A 55 2.34 -8.27 -10.54
C LEU A 55 1.94 -9.23 -11.66
N ILE A 56 1.24 -10.32 -11.34
CA ILE A 56 0.72 -11.26 -12.35
C ILE A 56 -0.25 -10.54 -13.29
N VAL A 57 -1.17 -9.73 -12.77
CA VAL A 57 -2.11 -8.94 -13.58
C VAL A 57 -1.38 -7.95 -14.49
N LEU A 58 -0.32 -7.29 -13.99
CA LEU A 58 0.47 -6.36 -14.79
C LEU A 58 1.19 -7.08 -15.93
N VAL A 59 1.88 -8.19 -15.64
CA VAL A 59 2.64 -8.97 -16.63
C VAL A 59 1.70 -9.61 -17.66
N ALA A 60 0.68 -10.35 -17.20
CA ALA A 60 -0.27 -11.00 -18.08
C ALA A 60 -1.07 -9.98 -18.89
N GLY A 61 -1.48 -8.87 -18.27
CA GLY A 61 -2.18 -7.79 -18.95
C GLY A 61 -1.35 -7.13 -20.04
N ALA A 62 -0.06 -6.93 -19.81
CA ALA A 62 0.86 -6.41 -20.84
C ALA A 62 1.04 -7.40 -21.99
N VAL A 63 1.25 -8.69 -21.69
CA VAL A 63 1.44 -9.75 -22.70
C VAL A 63 0.18 -9.96 -23.54
N LEU A 64 -0.99 -9.96 -22.91
CA LEU A 64 -2.29 -10.21 -23.54
C LEU A 64 -2.98 -8.92 -24.03
N ARG A 65 -2.37 -7.75 -23.84
CA ARG A 65 -2.92 -6.43 -24.18
C ARG A 65 -4.31 -6.17 -23.59
N LEU A 66 -4.53 -6.58 -22.35
CA LEU A 66 -5.81 -6.40 -21.66
C LEU A 66 -6.06 -4.92 -21.34
N ALA A 67 -7.25 -4.40 -21.64
CA ALA A 67 -7.63 -3.05 -21.20
C ALA A 67 -7.74 -3.00 -19.66
N GLY A 68 -7.34 -1.89 -19.04
CA GLY A 68 -7.50 -1.68 -17.60
C GLY A 68 -6.57 -2.50 -16.69
N HIS A 69 -5.62 -3.26 -17.22
CA HIS A 69 -4.70 -4.07 -16.40
C HIS A 69 -3.80 -3.23 -15.49
N VAL A 70 -3.39 -2.03 -15.93
CA VAL A 70 -2.54 -1.12 -15.13
C VAL A 70 -3.25 -0.64 -13.86
N PRO A 71 -4.44 0.00 -13.93
CA PRO A 71 -5.10 0.46 -12.71
C PRO A 71 -5.52 -0.70 -11.79
N LEU A 72 -5.89 -1.86 -12.33
CA LEU A 72 -6.21 -3.05 -11.53
C LEU A 72 -4.98 -3.63 -10.83
N GLY A 73 -3.87 -3.80 -11.56
CA GLY A 73 -2.61 -4.29 -11.01
C GLY A 73 -2.06 -3.33 -9.94
N GLY A 74 -2.09 -2.03 -10.23
CA GLY A 74 -1.74 -0.98 -9.28
C GLY A 74 -2.59 -1.02 -8.01
N LEU A 75 -3.91 -1.21 -8.15
CA LEU A 75 -4.83 -1.31 -7.01
C LEU A 75 -4.51 -2.52 -6.13
N LEU A 76 -4.22 -3.68 -6.72
CA LEU A 76 -3.85 -4.89 -5.98
C LEU A 76 -2.54 -4.71 -5.20
N VAL A 77 -1.51 -4.15 -5.84
CA VAL A 77 -0.21 -3.90 -5.22
C VAL A 77 -0.35 -2.86 -4.10
N ALA A 78 -0.93 -1.70 -4.42
CA ALA A 78 -1.07 -0.59 -3.48
C ALA A 78 -1.98 -0.97 -2.29
N GLY A 79 -3.12 -1.60 -2.57
CA GLY A 79 -4.05 -2.08 -1.54
C GLY A 79 -3.44 -3.15 -0.66
N GLY A 80 -2.72 -4.11 -1.25
CA GLY A 80 -2.01 -5.15 -0.52
C GLY A 80 -0.95 -4.60 0.44
N LEU A 81 -0.13 -3.67 -0.03
CA LEU A 81 0.87 -2.98 0.80
C LEU A 81 0.24 -2.12 1.87
N ALA A 82 -0.77 -1.31 1.52
CA ALA A 82 -1.51 -0.47 2.46
C ALA A 82 -2.09 -1.31 3.60
N PHE A 83 -2.76 -2.42 3.27
CA PHE A 83 -3.31 -3.35 4.25
C PHE A 83 -2.21 -4.00 5.11
N GLY A 84 -1.15 -4.50 4.47
CA GLY A 84 -0.04 -5.18 5.14
C GLY A 84 0.66 -4.27 6.16
N PHE A 85 1.03 -3.05 5.75
CA PHE A 85 1.67 -2.08 6.64
C PHE A 85 0.73 -1.58 7.74
N HIS A 86 -0.53 -1.30 7.40
CA HIS A 86 -1.52 -0.89 8.40
C HIS A 86 -1.66 -1.95 9.49
N ARG A 87 -1.92 -3.21 9.11
CA ARG A 87 -2.04 -4.33 10.06
C ARG A 87 -0.73 -4.57 10.81
N GLY A 88 0.41 -4.44 10.16
CA GLY A 88 1.72 -4.55 10.80
C GLY A 88 1.91 -3.51 11.92
N LEU A 89 1.43 -2.29 11.73
CA LEU A 89 1.45 -1.22 12.74
C LEU A 89 0.41 -1.42 13.86
N VAL A 90 -0.74 -1.99 13.53
CA VAL A 90 -1.77 -2.37 14.52
C VAL A 90 -1.22 -3.43 15.48
N ASP A 91 -0.55 -4.46 14.96
CA ASP A 91 -0.05 -5.57 15.79
C ASP A 91 1.01 -5.13 16.81
N VAL A 92 1.80 -4.12 16.47
CA VAL A 92 2.80 -3.52 17.38
C VAL A 92 2.21 -2.45 18.30
N ARG A 93 0.87 -2.36 18.39
CA ARG A 93 0.11 -1.42 19.22
C ARG A 93 0.47 0.06 19.00
N GLN A 94 0.94 0.41 17.80
CA GLN A 94 1.22 1.79 17.41
C GLN A 94 0.22 2.33 16.38
N ALA A 95 -0.92 1.66 16.21
CA ALA A 95 -2.06 2.23 15.50
C ALA A 95 -2.84 3.20 16.40
N ASP A 96 -2.15 4.20 16.94
CA ASP A 96 -2.80 5.31 17.63
C ASP A 96 -3.77 5.99 16.65
N ALA A 97 -5.04 6.10 17.05
CA ALA A 97 -6.11 6.58 16.18
C ALA A 97 -5.80 7.97 15.59
N ARG A 98 -5.09 8.82 16.35
CA ARG A 98 -4.62 10.14 15.88
C ARG A 98 -3.63 10.02 14.72
N PHE A 99 -2.61 9.18 14.85
CA PHE A 99 -1.60 8.98 13.79
C PHE A 99 -2.15 8.23 12.58
N VAL A 100 -3.17 7.38 12.78
CA VAL A 100 -3.92 6.77 11.67
C VAL A 100 -4.71 7.84 10.93
N GLY A 101 -5.45 8.70 11.63
CA GLY A 101 -6.22 9.80 11.05
C GLY A 101 -5.35 10.76 10.24
N ILE A 102 -4.21 11.18 10.79
CA ILE A 102 -3.25 12.05 10.07
C ILE A 102 -2.75 11.39 8.79
N ARG A 103 -2.40 10.09 8.82
CA ARG A 103 -1.93 9.37 7.62
C ARG A 103 -3.02 9.26 6.56
N VAL A 104 -4.27 9.02 6.96
CA VAL A 104 -5.40 8.99 6.03
C VAL A 104 -5.63 10.37 5.40
N LEU A 105 -5.62 11.44 6.20
CA LEU A 105 -5.78 12.80 5.70
C LEU A 105 -4.66 13.20 4.74
N LEU A 106 -3.40 12.90 5.09
CA LEU A 106 -2.26 13.14 4.20
C LEU A 106 -2.36 12.32 2.92
N ALA A 107 -2.73 11.04 3.01
CA ALA A 107 -2.88 10.18 1.83
C ALA A 107 -3.99 10.68 0.90
N LEU A 108 -5.10 11.14 1.45
CA LEU A 108 -6.18 11.75 0.67
C LEU A 108 -5.74 13.07 0.05
N GLY A 109 -5.15 13.98 0.82
CA GLY A 109 -4.72 15.30 0.33
C GLY A 109 -3.67 15.19 -0.77
N LEU A 110 -2.60 14.41 -0.54
CA LEU A 110 -1.55 14.17 -1.53
C LEU A 110 -2.08 13.37 -2.72
N GLY A 111 -2.88 12.34 -2.48
CA GLY A 111 -3.46 11.52 -3.55
C GLY A 111 -4.33 12.35 -4.50
N LEU A 112 -5.19 13.20 -3.96
CA LEU A 112 -6.02 14.11 -4.75
C LEU A 112 -5.18 15.17 -5.48
N ALA A 113 -4.15 15.73 -4.84
CA ALA A 113 -3.25 16.68 -5.49
C ALA A 113 -2.51 16.07 -6.69
N ILE A 114 -2.01 14.83 -6.54
CA ILE A 114 -1.36 14.08 -7.63
C ILE A 114 -2.33 13.83 -8.78
N LEU A 115 -3.55 13.38 -8.47
CA LEU A 115 -4.57 13.09 -9.48
C LEU A 115 -5.01 14.35 -10.24
N TRP A 116 -5.12 15.48 -9.55
CA TRP A 116 -5.42 16.78 -10.15
C TRP A 116 -4.28 17.24 -11.07
N GLN A 117 -3.03 17.16 -10.62
CA GLN A 117 -1.87 17.51 -11.45
C GLN A 117 -1.74 16.61 -12.69
N ALA A 118 -2.16 15.35 -12.59
CA ALA A 118 -2.18 14.41 -13.70
C ALA A 118 -3.39 14.58 -14.65
N GLY A 119 -4.31 15.52 -14.36
CA GLY A 119 -5.52 15.75 -15.17
C GLY A 119 -6.54 14.60 -15.11
N VAL A 120 -6.49 13.77 -14.07
CA VAL A 120 -7.42 12.64 -13.89
C VAL A 120 -8.73 13.10 -13.25
N ILE A 121 -8.66 14.10 -12.36
CA ILE A 121 -9.78 14.79 -11.69
C ILE A 121 -9.67 16.29 -11.85
#